data_AF-A0A151ETD5-F1
#
_entry.id   AF-A0A151ETD5-F1
#
_cell.length_a   1.000
_cell.length_b   1.000
_cell.length_c   1.000
_cell.angle_alpha   90.00
_cell.angle_beta   90.00
_cell.angle_gamma   90.00
#
_symmetry.space_group_name_H-M   'P 1'
#
loop_
_entity.id
_entity.type
_entity.pdbx_description
1 polymer ?
#
loop_
_entity_poly.entity_id
_entity_poly.type
_entity_poly.pdbx_seq_one_letter_code
_entity_poly.pdbx_strand_id
1 'polypeptide(L)'
;MKMGIKVREIHVIVLIIGALAAAIYGDIVVWNYHRNIYGYNLKTRKEFQITTGPHRCRKPAISKDIVVWEDSGHDGYFIFGYNLSTHEEFKLTGTLTLFTAFSQHDPALYDNIVVWTEGFYDNIYGYNLSTSDSFAIATAHMSKCSFGAAQPAIHEDIVVWTDCRNGNPDIYGFNLLTEQEFLITTNESCQSSPAIHGDIVVWEDDRNGNYDIYGADISPPLTTTRFNSRTRIILSDSFLVLLVASAVAVPSFLIGRGAWQMKKMKETSQMLPSSDLKDFRRNLMTTHLSSVLLLSYAVFAVYAYLLEMRMLSGLIFFILPVFSVLNYFWSKRIPYLRITNDEIMIFKTMGRKPKVVRRDTIRKINIQTWPDLPYKADLLLSNNKKVEIEFSSIVEEDRKDLIQALRGVVG
;
A
#
# COMPACT_ATOMS: atom_id res chain seq x y z
N MET A 1 21.43 -20.90 -62.90
CA MET A 1 20.11 -20.23 -62.89
C MET A 1 20.00 -19.47 -61.57
N LYS A 2 20.37 -18.19 -61.53
CA LYS A 2 20.27 -17.36 -60.30
C LYS A 2 18.80 -16.95 -60.16
N MET A 3 18.09 -17.50 -59.17
CA MET A 3 16.76 -16.99 -58.80
C MET A 3 16.95 -15.61 -58.18
N GLY A 4 16.59 -14.57 -58.93
CA GLY A 4 16.47 -13.23 -58.40
C GLY A 4 15.28 -13.18 -57.44
N ILE A 5 15.57 -12.96 -56.15
CA ILE A 5 14.56 -12.53 -55.17
C ILE A 5 14.03 -11.19 -55.68
N LYS A 6 12.79 -11.19 -56.19
CA LYS A 6 12.14 -9.96 -56.67
C LYS A 6 11.92 -9.05 -55.47
N VAL A 7 12.66 -7.95 -55.47
CA VAL A 7 12.55 -6.74 -54.65
C VAL A 7 11.09 -6.23 -54.62
N ARG A 8 10.25 -6.81 -53.74
CA ARG A 8 8.93 -6.28 -53.34
C ARG A 8 8.87 -5.91 -51.86
N GLU A 9 9.90 -6.25 -51.08
CA GLU A 9 9.96 -6.06 -49.62
C GLU A 9 10.58 -4.73 -49.16
N ILE A 10 11.26 -3.98 -50.04
CA ILE A 10 12.03 -2.79 -49.64
C ILE A 10 11.16 -1.63 -49.13
N HIS A 11 9.89 -1.49 -49.56
CA HIS A 11 9.05 -0.36 -49.11
C HIS A 11 8.61 -0.48 -47.64
N VAL A 12 8.31 -1.69 -47.16
CA VAL A 12 7.91 -1.90 -45.75
C VAL A 12 9.12 -1.74 -44.82
N ILE A 13 10.29 -2.23 -45.25
CA ILE A 13 11.54 -2.07 -44.50
C ILE A 13 11.93 -0.59 -44.35
N VAL A 14 11.71 0.24 -45.39
CA VAL A 14 12.01 1.68 -45.34
C VAL A 14 11.08 2.47 -44.41
N LEU A 15 9.81 2.05 -44.27
CA LEU A 15 8.84 2.69 -43.36
C LEU A 15 9.12 2.44 -41.87
N ILE A 16 9.84 1.36 -41.55
CA ILE A 16 10.12 0.92 -40.16
C ILE A 16 11.47 1.46 -39.64
N ILE A 17 12.27 2.14 -40.48
CA ILE A 17 13.56 2.73 -40.06
C ILE A 17 13.29 3.82 -39.01
N GLY A 18 13.55 3.50 -37.74
CA GLY A 18 13.33 4.38 -36.58
C GLY A 18 12.09 4.05 -35.73
N ALA A 19 11.33 3.01 -36.08
CA ALA A 19 10.29 2.46 -35.21
C ALA A 19 10.93 1.72 -34.03
N LEU A 20 10.35 1.86 -32.83
CA LEU A 20 10.85 1.18 -31.62
C LEU A 20 10.11 -0.14 -31.37
N ALA A 21 8.91 -0.30 -31.90
CA ALA A 21 8.06 -1.48 -31.81
C ALA A 21 7.09 -1.52 -33.01
N ALA A 22 6.79 -2.74 -33.47
CA ALA A 22 5.82 -2.98 -34.53
C ALA A 22 5.07 -4.29 -34.29
N ALA A 23 3.84 -4.38 -34.78
CA ALA A 23 3.01 -5.58 -34.77
C ALA A 23 2.26 -5.72 -36.10
N ILE A 24 1.84 -6.94 -36.42
CA ILE A 24 1.14 -7.24 -37.68
C ILE A 24 -0.02 -8.21 -37.42
N TYR A 25 -1.16 -7.93 -38.05
CA TYR A 25 -2.27 -8.87 -38.14
C TYR A 25 -2.85 -8.83 -39.56
N GLY A 26 -2.86 -9.99 -40.22
CA GLY A 26 -3.27 -10.10 -41.62
C GLY A 26 -2.49 -9.14 -42.52
N ASP A 27 -3.20 -8.23 -43.19
CA ASP A 27 -2.62 -7.23 -44.10
C ASP A 27 -2.28 -5.89 -43.42
N ILE A 28 -2.46 -5.75 -42.11
CA ILE A 28 -2.23 -4.49 -41.40
C ILE A 28 -0.97 -4.59 -40.53
N VAL A 29 -0.01 -3.71 -40.80
CA VAL A 29 1.16 -3.48 -39.94
C VAL A 29 0.90 -2.22 -39.13
N VAL A 30 1.13 -2.28 -37.82
CA VAL A 30 1.12 -1.11 -36.93
C VAL A 30 2.49 -0.92 -36.30
N TRP A 31 2.91 0.32 -36.10
CA TRP A 31 4.19 0.61 -35.46
C TRP A 31 4.11 1.94 -34.73
N ASN A 32 5.00 2.11 -33.75
CA ASN A 32 5.18 3.41 -33.12
C ASN A 32 6.33 4.16 -33.78
N TYR A 33 6.09 5.44 -34.11
CA TYR A 33 7.10 6.35 -34.60
C TYR A 33 6.99 7.69 -33.85
N HIS A 34 8.11 8.13 -33.28
CA HIS A 34 8.19 9.24 -32.31
C HIS A 34 7.27 9.10 -31.08
N ARG A 35 6.04 9.63 -31.19
CA ARG A 35 5.03 9.67 -30.13
C ARG A 35 3.70 9.08 -30.56
N ASN A 36 3.57 8.65 -31.82
CA ASN A 36 2.30 8.22 -32.38
C ASN A 36 2.36 6.79 -32.87
N ILE A 37 1.19 6.17 -32.96
CA ILE A 37 0.98 4.90 -33.64
C ILE A 37 0.50 5.16 -35.07
N TYR A 38 1.11 4.45 -36.01
CA TYR A 38 0.77 4.47 -37.42
C TYR A 38 0.37 3.05 -37.85
N GLY A 39 -0.39 2.98 -38.93
CA GLY A 39 -0.81 1.75 -39.58
C GLY A 39 -0.52 1.79 -41.07
N TYR A 40 -0.23 0.63 -41.65
CA TYR A 40 -0.01 0.46 -43.08
C TYR A 40 -0.75 -0.77 -43.56
N ASN A 41 -1.60 -0.58 -44.55
CA ASN A 41 -2.32 -1.67 -45.18
C ASN A 41 -1.50 -2.21 -46.36
N LEU A 42 -0.99 -3.43 -46.24
CA LEU A 42 -0.15 -4.12 -47.23
C LEU A 42 -0.87 -4.35 -48.56
N LYS A 43 -2.20 -4.55 -48.52
CA LYS A 43 -3.03 -4.80 -49.71
C LYS A 43 -3.31 -3.52 -50.49
N THR A 44 -3.72 -2.46 -49.81
CA THR A 44 -4.05 -1.17 -50.44
C THR A 44 -2.84 -0.26 -50.63
N ARG A 45 -1.72 -0.57 -49.94
CA ARG A 45 -0.48 0.22 -49.89
C ARG A 45 -0.67 1.63 -49.36
N LYS A 46 -1.60 1.79 -48.42
CA LYS A 46 -1.90 3.07 -47.79
C LYS A 46 -1.44 3.07 -46.34
N GLU A 47 -0.69 4.10 -45.99
CA GLU A 47 -0.41 4.48 -44.61
C GLU A 47 -1.57 5.30 -44.06
N PHE A 48 -1.84 5.13 -42.76
CA PHE A 48 -2.78 5.94 -42.00
C PHE A 48 -2.25 6.13 -40.58
N GLN A 49 -2.62 7.25 -39.97
CA GLN A 49 -2.25 7.55 -38.59
C GLN A 49 -3.38 7.12 -37.66
N ILE A 50 -3.04 6.43 -36.56
CA ILE A 50 -4.02 5.95 -35.57
C ILE A 50 -4.18 7.00 -34.46
N THR A 51 -3.07 7.48 -33.90
CA THR A 51 -3.09 8.43 -32.79
C THR A 51 -2.70 9.83 -33.25
N THR A 52 -3.43 10.85 -32.83
CA THR A 52 -3.12 12.27 -33.15
C THR A 52 -2.90 13.14 -31.89
N GLY A 53 -3.01 12.55 -30.71
CA GLY A 53 -2.90 13.23 -29.43
C GLY A 53 -1.48 13.70 -29.06
N PRO A 54 -1.35 14.50 -27.98
CA PRO A 54 -0.07 15.03 -27.51
C PRO A 54 0.78 14.00 -26.74
N HIS A 55 0.16 12.89 -26.32
CA HIS A 55 0.78 11.87 -25.49
C HIS A 55 1.71 10.96 -26.29
N ARG A 56 2.58 10.24 -25.57
CA ARG A 56 3.53 9.31 -26.19
C ARG A 56 2.92 7.92 -26.21
N CYS A 57 2.61 7.46 -27.42
CA CYS A 57 2.06 6.14 -27.70
C CYS A 57 3.18 5.18 -28.10
N ARG A 58 3.20 3.97 -27.52
CA ARG A 58 4.26 2.98 -27.73
C ARG A 58 3.73 1.55 -27.67
N LYS A 59 4.59 0.60 -28.05
CA LYS A 59 4.35 -0.85 -27.98
C LYS A 59 2.96 -1.25 -28.50
N PRO A 60 2.64 -0.93 -29.76
CA PRO A 60 1.34 -1.27 -30.31
C PRO A 60 1.23 -2.79 -30.51
N ALA A 61 0.07 -3.34 -30.19
CA ALA A 61 -0.33 -4.70 -30.56
C ALA A 61 -1.62 -4.64 -31.39
N ILE A 62 -1.82 -5.59 -32.29
CA ILE A 62 -2.97 -5.64 -33.18
C ILE A 62 -3.53 -7.05 -33.28
N SER A 63 -4.85 -7.15 -33.23
CA SER A 63 -5.60 -8.37 -33.54
C SER A 63 -6.91 -7.97 -34.18
N LYS A 64 -7.23 -8.59 -35.32
CA LYS A 64 -8.42 -8.26 -36.13
C LYS A 64 -8.46 -6.75 -36.40
N ASP A 65 -9.51 -6.08 -35.93
CA ASP A 65 -9.72 -4.64 -36.12
C ASP A 65 -9.31 -3.81 -34.91
N ILE A 66 -8.75 -4.42 -33.86
CA ILE A 66 -8.40 -3.73 -32.63
C ILE A 66 -6.88 -3.54 -32.57
N VAL A 67 -6.48 -2.29 -32.34
CA VAL A 67 -5.11 -1.91 -32.03
C VAL A 67 -5.07 -1.44 -30.58
N VAL A 68 -4.14 -1.95 -29.78
CA VAL A 68 -3.91 -1.47 -28.40
C VAL A 68 -2.49 -0.93 -28.26
N TRP A 69 -2.28 0.03 -27.36
CA TRP A 69 -0.97 0.61 -27.09
C TRP A 69 -0.87 1.15 -25.67
N GLU A 70 0.36 1.36 -25.19
CA GLU A 70 0.61 2.13 -23.97
C GLU A 70 0.67 3.63 -24.30
N ASP A 71 -0.05 4.45 -23.55
CA ASP A 71 -0.15 5.90 -23.70
C ASP A 71 0.38 6.62 -22.45
N SER A 72 1.35 7.51 -22.61
CA SER A 72 1.91 8.31 -21.51
C SER A 72 1.03 9.53 -21.18
N GLY A 73 0.04 9.34 -20.31
CA GLY A 73 -0.75 10.43 -19.75
C GLY A 73 -0.02 11.21 -18.64
N HIS A 74 -0.68 12.22 -18.05
CA HIS A 74 -0.13 12.99 -16.92
C HIS A 74 0.11 12.16 -15.65
N ASP A 75 -0.69 11.10 -15.45
CA ASP A 75 -0.70 10.32 -14.20
C ASP A 75 -0.04 8.93 -14.34
N GLY A 76 0.62 8.65 -15.47
CA GLY A 76 1.27 7.37 -15.75
C GLY A 76 0.98 6.84 -17.15
N TYR A 77 1.38 5.59 -17.38
CA TYR A 77 1.07 4.87 -18.61
C TYR A 77 -0.25 4.12 -18.46
N PHE A 78 -1.14 4.25 -19.44
CA PHE A 78 -2.40 3.52 -19.51
C PHE A 78 -2.53 2.78 -20.83
N ILE A 79 -3.32 1.72 -20.87
CA ILE A 79 -3.60 0.99 -22.10
C ILE A 79 -4.83 1.61 -22.77
N PHE A 80 -4.65 2.00 -24.03
CA PHE A 80 -5.70 2.49 -24.91
C PHE A 80 -5.90 1.52 -26.05
N GLY A 81 -7.08 1.59 -26.67
CA GLY A 81 -7.47 0.82 -27.83
C GLY A 81 -8.08 1.70 -28.91
N TYR A 82 -7.96 1.25 -30.15
CA TYR A 82 -8.58 1.85 -31.32
C TYR A 82 -9.21 0.77 -32.18
N ASN A 83 -10.45 1.00 -32.56
CA ASN A 83 -11.15 0.14 -33.51
C ASN A 83 -10.96 0.68 -34.93
N LEU A 84 -10.24 -0.06 -35.76
CA LEU A 84 -9.94 0.28 -37.15
C LEU A 84 -11.19 0.35 -38.04
N SER A 85 -12.25 -0.38 -37.68
CA SER A 85 -13.50 -0.43 -38.44
C SER A 85 -14.47 0.70 -38.07
N THR A 86 -14.57 1.04 -36.77
CA THR A 86 -15.46 2.13 -36.31
C THR A 86 -14.76 3.49 -36.22
N HIS A 87 -13.43 3.50 -36.26
CA HIS A 87 -12.57 4.66 -36.03
C HIS A 87 -12.69 5.28 -34.62
N GLU A 88 -13.07 4.46 -33.63
CA GLU A 88 -13.25 4.90 -32.25
C GLU A 88 -12.05 4.53 -31.39
N GLU A 89 -11.54 5.53 -30.66
CA GLU A 89 -10.56 5.35 -29.59
C GLU A 89 -11.28 5.12 -28.25
N PHE A 90 -10.77 4.19 -27.44
CA PHE A 90 -11.30 3.89 -26.12
C PHE A 90 -10.17 3.64 -25.12
N LYS A 91 -10.40 4.02 -23.86
CA LYS A 91 -9.48 3.75 -22.76
C LYS A 91 -9.80 2.38 -22.16
N LEU A 92 -8.80 1.51 -22.06
CA LEU A 92 -8.98 0.13 -21.56
C LEU A 92 -8.72 0.04 -20.05
N THR A 93 -7.65 0.65 -19.56
CA THR A 93 -7.30 0.67 -18.13
C THR A 93 -7.50 2.07 -17.55
N GLY A 94 -7.98 2.20 -16.30
CA GLY A 94 -7.99 3.52 -15.65
C GLY A 94 -9.20 3.90 -14.80
N THR A 95 -9.84 2.96 -14.10
CA THR A 95 -10.69 3.35 -12.97
C THR A 95 -9.77 3.87 -11.86
N LEU A 96 -9.59 5.21 -11.82
CA LEU A 96 -8.94 5.88 -10.70
C LEU A 96 -9.74 5.57 -9.42
N THR A 97 -9.29 4.57 -8.67
CA THR A 97 -9.57 4.57 -7.24
C THR A 97 -8.60 5.56 -6.62
N LEU A 98 -9.06 6.36 -5.65
CA LEU A 98 -8.41 7.56 -5.12
C LEU A 98 -6.98 7.37 -4.54
N PHE A 99 -6.39 6.16 -4.63
CA PHE A 99 -5.12 5.81 -4.00
C PHE A 99 -4.15 4.95 -4.83
N THR A 100 -4.48 4.46 -6.03
CA THR A 100 -3.58 3.55 -6.78
C THR A 100 -3.79 3.60 -8.31
N ALA A 101 -3.35 4.66 -8.99
CA ALA A 101 -3.13 4.59 -10.43
C ALA A 101 -1.69 4.10 -10.67
N PHE A 102 -1.53 2.79 -10.86
CA PHE A 102 -0.25 2.24 -11.30
C PHE A 102 -0.10 2.41 -12.82
N SER A 103 1.13 2.56 -13.30
CA SER A 103 1.38 2.54 -14.74
C SER A 103 1.18 1.12 -15.27
N GLN A 104 0.49 1.03 -16.40
CA GLN A 104 0.32 -0.20 -17.17
C GLN A 104 1.26 -0.22 -18.38
N HIS A 105 1.88 -1.37 -18.61
CA HIS A 105 2.93 -1.54 -19.60
C HIS A 105 2.77 -2.83 -20.40
N ASP A 106 3.49 -2.88 -21.52
CA ASP A 106 3.67 -4.09 -22.32
C ASP A 106 2.35 -4.79 -22.69
N PRO A 107 1.41 -4.08 -23.35
CA PRO A 107 0.17 -4.70 -23.77
C PRO A 107 0.44 -5.73 -24.87
N ALA A 108 -0.14 -6.91 -24.73
CA ALA A 108 -0.27 -7.90 -25.79
C ALA A 108 -1.74 -8.22 -26.03
N LEU A 109 -2.08 -8.60 -27.26
CA LEU A 109 -3.45 -8.77 -27.70
C LEU A 109 -3.55 -10.00 -28.59
N TYR A 110 -4.47 -10.90 -28.25
CA TYR A 110 -4.90 -11.99 -29.12
C TYR A 110 -6.42 -12.08 -29.09
N ASP A 111 -7.01 -12.09 -30.29
CA ASP A 111 -8.46 -12.02 -30.49
C ASP A 111 -9.12 -10.91 -29.65
N ASN A 112 -9.81 -11.27 -28.56
CA ASN A 112 -10.55 -10.37 -27.69
C ASN A 112 -9.88 -10.19 -26.31
N ILE A 113 -8.73 -10.82 -26.07
CA ILE A 113 -8.05 -10.78 -24.78
C ILE A 113 -6.84 -9.86 -24.89
N VAL A 114 -6.85 -8.79 -24.08
CA VAL A 114 -5.69 -7.92 -23.87
C VAL A 114 -5.04 -8.31 -22.56
N VAL A 115 -3.72 -8.49 -22.55
CA VAL A 115 -2.93 -8.70 -21.34
C VAL A 115 -1.90 -7.59 -21.19
N TRP A 116 -1.56 -7.21 -19.96
CA TRP A 116 -0.58 -6.16 -19.67
C TRP A 116 0.07 -6.41 -18.31
N THR A 117 1.15 -5.69 -18.03
CA THR A 117 1.76 -5.62 -16.70
C THR A 117 1.34 -4.36 -15.97
N GLU A 118 1.15 -4.47 -14.65
CA GLU A 118 0.76 -3.35 -13.80
C GLU A 118 1.49 -3.37 -12.45
N GLY A 119 1.90 -2.18 -12.02
CA GLY A 119 2.38 -1.95 -10.66
C GLY A 119 3.82 -2.40 -10.40
N PHE A 120 4.24 -2.27 -9.14
CA PHE A 120 5.65 -2.45 -8.74
C PHE A 120 6.18 -3.88 -8.89
N TYR A 121 5.30 -4.88 -8.87
CA TYR A 121 5.68 -6.29 -8.95
C TYR A 121 5.49 -6.89 -10.36
N ASP A 122 5.16 -6.06 -11.35
CA ASP A 122 4.71 -6.49 -12.68
C ASP A 122 3.63 -7.56 -12.58
N ASN A 123 2.50 -7.18 -11.95
CA ASN A 123 1.32 -8.04 -11.93
C ASN A 123 0.76 -8.14 -13.34
N ILE A 124 0.39 -9.34 -13.76
CA ILE A 124 -0.13 -9.60 -15.09
C ILE A 124 -1.65 -9.67 -14.99
N TYR A 125 -2.30 -8.80 -15.74
CA TYR A 125 -3.74 -8.72 -15.83
C TYR A 125 -4.21 -9.03 -17.25
N GLY A 126 -5.46 -9.45 -17.35
CA GLY A 126 -6.18 -9.65 -18.60
C GLY A 126 -7.48 -8.85 -18.62
N TYR A 127 -7.92 -8.49 -19.82
CA TYR A 127 -9.20 -7.86 -20.10
C TYR A 127 -9.84 -8.52 -21.30
N ASN A 128 -11.10 -8.91 -21.15
CA ASN A 128 -11.90 -9.45 -22.23
C ASN A 128 -12.71 -8.32 -22.87
N LEU A 129 -12.35 -7.94 -24.09
CA LEU A 129 -13.00 -6.90 -24.87
C LEU A 129 -14.48 -7.21 -25.20
N SER A 130 -14.85 -8.50 -25.27
CA SER A 130 -16.23 -8.90 -25.57
C SER A 130 -17.15 -8.81 -24.36
N THR A 131 -16.65 -9.14 -23.16
CA THR A 131 -17.46 -9.13 -21.94
C THR A 131 -17.28 -7.85 -21.12
N SER A 132 -16.27 -7.04 -21.45
CA SER A 132 -15.82 -5.88 -20.68
C SER A 132 -15.30 -6.19 -19.28
N ASP A 133 -14.83 -7.42 -19.06
CA ASP A 133 -14.37 -7.89 -17.74
C ASP A 133 -12.84 -7.91 -17.64
N SER A 134 -12.32 -7.44 -16.51
CA SER A 134 -10.91 -7.62 -16.14
C SER A 134 -10.72 -8.80 -15.20
N PHE A 135 -9.55 -9.44 -15.30
CA PHE A 135 -9.17 -10.57 -14.45
C PHE A 135 -7.66 -10.57 -14.18
N ALA A 136 -7.26 -11.10 -13.03
CA ALA A 136 -5.86 -11.27 -12.67
C ALA A 136 -5.33 -12.61 -13.20
N ILE A 137 -4.08 -12.61 -13.69
CA ILE A 137 -3.41 -13.80 -14.20
C ILE A 137 -2.34 -14.26 -13.19
N ALA A 138 -1.29 -13.46 -12.99
CA ALA A 138 -0.14 -13.83 -12.17
C ALA A 138 0.63 -12.61 -11.64
N THR A 139 1.67 -12.84 -10.85
CA THR A 139 2.67 -11.83 -10.48
C THR A 139 4.03 -12.30 -10.96
N ALA A 140 4.70 -11.49 -11.76
CA ALA A 140 6.00 -11.84 -12.33
C ALA A 140 7.17 -11.67 -11.36
N HIS A 141 6.97 -11.04 -10.21
CA HIS A 141 8.00 -10.85 -9.18
C HIS A 141 9.27 -10.16 -9.69
N MET A 142 9.14 -9.29 -10.69
CA MET A 142 10.28 -8.63 -11.36
C MET A 142 11.18 -7.85 -10.40
N SER A 143 10.63 -7.34 -9.29
CA SER A 143 11.40 -6.66 -8.23
C SER A 143 12.50 -7.51 -7.57
N LYS A 144 12.46 -8.84 -7.72
CA LYS A 144 13.51 -9.74 -7.23
C LYS A 144 14.73 -9.80 -8.14
N CYS A 145 14.57 -9.43 -9.40
CA CYS A 145 15.68 -9.28 -10.34
C CYS A 145 16.09 -7.81 -10.42
N SER A 146 17.36 -7.55 -10.71
CA SER A 146 17.87 -6.18 -10.84
C SER A 146 17.52 -5.52 -12.18
N PHE A 147 17.01 -6.26 -13.17
CA PHE A 147 16.77 -5.79 -14.53
C PHE A 147 15.61 -6.57 -15.19
N GLY A 148 14.81 -5.88 -16.02
CA GLY A 148 13.81 -6.49 -16.91
C GLY A 148 12.38 -5.98 -16.70
N ALA A 149 11.47 -6.43 -17.56
CA ALA A 149 10.02 -6.31 -17.42
C ALA A 149 9.40 -7.68 -17.73
N ALA A 150 8.20 -7.97 -17.24
CA ALA A 150 7.61 -9.29 -17.45
C ALA A 150 7.28 -9.57 -18.93
N GLN A 151 6.93 -8.52 -19.68
CA GLN A 151 6.66 -8.56 -21.14
C GLN A 151 5.75 -9.73 -21.55
N PRO A 152 4.48 -9.72 -21.10
CA PRO A 152 3.57 -10.82 -21.38
C PRO A 152 3.28 -10.91 -22.88
N ALA A 153 3.17 -12.14 -23.37
CA ALA A 153 2.69 -12.45 -24.71
C ALA A 153 1.52 -13.42 -24.61
N ILE A 154 0.61 -13.38 -25.59
CA ILE A 154 -0.59 -14.21 -25.61
C ILE A 154 -0.83 -14.80 -26.99
N HIS A 155 -1.21 -16.08 -27.03
CA HIS A 155 -1.77 -16.72 -28.21
C HIS A 155 -2.85 -17.70 -27.77
N GLU A 156 -4.05 -17.56 -28.35
CA GLU A 156 -5.23 -18.29 -27.92
C GLU A 156 -5.45 -18.14 -26.41
N ASP A 157 -5.44 -19.26 -25.67
CA ASP A 157 -5.67 -19.31 -24.24
C ASP A 157 -4.40 -19.32 -23.41
N ILE A 158 -3.22 -19.19 -24.04
CA ILE A 158 -1.94 -19.27 -23.34
C ILE A 158 -1.32 -17.89 -23.23
N VAL A 159 -1.02 -17.49 -22.00
CA VAL A 159 -0.26 -16.29 -21.66
C VAL A 159 1.10 -16.71 -21.16
N VAL A 160 2.17 -16.13 -21.70
CA VAL A 160 3.57 -16.38 -21.27
C VAL A 160 4.23 -15.09 -20.83
N TRP A 161 5.15 -15.16 -19.87
CA TRP A 161 5.86 -13.99 -19.35
C TRP A 161 7.22 -14.36 -18.75
N THR A 162 8.05 -13.33 -18.56
CA THR A 162 9.29 -13.40 -17.80
C THR A 162 9.00 -13.26 -16.31
N ASP A 163 9.45 -14.21 -15.49
CA ASP A 163 9.19 -14.29 -14.06
C ASP A 163 10.49 -14.37 -13.25
N CYS A 164 10.56 -13.59 -12.18
CA CYS A 164 11.74 -13.45 -11.33
C CYS A 164 11.56 -14.03 -9.93
N ARG A 165 10.53 -14.88 -9.71
CA ARG A 165 10.23 -15.44 -8.39
C ARG A 165 11.39 -16.22 -7.78
N ASN A 166 12.25 -16.80 -8.61
CA ASN A 166 13.41 -17.62 -8.23
C ASN A 166 14.71 -16.81 -8.05
N GLY A 167 14.68 -15.49 -8.27
CA GLY A 167 15.86 -14.62 -8.13
C GLY A 167 16.66 -14.41 -9.41
N ASN A 168 16.29 -15.10 -10.49
CA ASN A 168 16.74 -14.92 -11.86
C ASN A 168 15.51 -14.89 -12.80
N PRO A 169 15.60 -14.26 -13.99
CA PRO A 169 14.54 -14.28 -14.99
C PRO A 169 14.35 -15.66 -15.61
N ASP A 170 13.16 -16.23 -15.43
CA ASP A 170 12.68 -17.51 -15.96
C ASP A 170 11.46 -17.28 -16.87
N ILE A 171 11.04 -18.27 -17.67
CA ILE A 171 9.80 -18.16 -18.48
C ILE A 171 8.70 -19.04 -17.90
N TYR A 172 7.55 -18.42 -17.65
CA TYR A 172 6.34 -19.07 -17.13
C TYR A 172 5.17 -18.89 -18.10
N GLY A 173 4.20 -19.78 -17.98
CA GLY A 173 2.96 -19.73 -18.75
C GLY A 173 1.73 -19.95 -17.87
N PHE A 174 0.59 -19.46 -18.34
CA PHE A 174 -0.72 -19.65 -17.75
C PHE A 174 -1.72 -19.97 -18.82
N ASN A 175 -2.49 -21.03 -18.59
CA ASN A 175 -3.58 -21.42 -19.47
C ASN A 175 -4.90 -20.86 -18.92
N LEU A 176 -5.52 -19.96 -19.69
CA LEU A 176 -6.74 -19.23 -19.33
C LEU A 176 -7.96 -20.14 -19.21
N LEU A 177 -8.05 -21.23 -19.97
CA LEU A 177 -9.17 -22.19 -19.91
C LEU A 177 -9.12 -23.07 -18.67
N THR A 178 -7.94 -23.61 -18.38
CA THR A 178 -7.74 -24.54 -17.25
C THR A 178 -7.43 -23.82 -15.94
N GLU A 179 -7.12 -22.53 -16.03
CA GLU A 179 -6.66 -21.67 -14.94
C GLU A 179 -5.39 -22.20 -14.25
N GLN A 180 -4.52 -22.84 -15.03
CA GLN A 180 -3.30 -23.46 -14.53
C GLN A 180 -2.06 -22.73 -15.01
N GLU A 181 -1.20 -22.44 -14.05
CA GLU A 181 0.17 -22.00 -14.30
C GLU A 181 1.07 -23.21 -14.58
N PHE A 182 2.02 -23.04 -15.48
CA PHE A 182 3.02 -24.03 -15.82
C PHE A 182 4.37 -23.36 -16.07
N LEU A 183 5.42 -24.13 -15.85
CA LEU A 183 6.79 -23.69 -16.08
C LEU A 183 7.22 -24.00 -17.51
N ILE A 184 7.91 -23.06 -18.16
CA ILE A 184 8.52 -23.28 -19.49
C ILE A 184 10.02 -23.53 -19.35
N THR A 185 10.74 -22.67 -18.63
CA THR A 185 12.18 -22.87 -18.33
C THR A 185 12.59 -22.16 -17.05
N THR A 186 13.46 -22.79 -16.27
CA THR A 186 14.17 -22.20 -15.12
C THR A 186 15.67 -22.45 -15.22
N ASN A 187 16.27 -22.07 -16.34
CA ASN A 187 17.71 -22.25 -16.47
C ASN A 187 18.41 -21.22 -15.59
N GLU A 188 19.59 -21.54 -15.03
CA GLU A 188 20.31 -20.66 -14.09
C GLU A 188 20.69 -19.30 -14.68
N SER A 189 20.73 -19.20 -16.01
CA SER A 189 20.95 -17.98 -16.78
C SER A 189 19.72 -17.05 -16.82
N CYS A 190 19.79 -15.94 -17.55
CA CYS A 190 18.66 -15.05 -17.74
C CYS A 190 17.84 -15.49 -18.95
N GLN A 191 16.52 -15.62 -18.78
CA GLN A 191 15.55 -15.79 -19.85
C GLN A 191 14.58 -14.60 -19.90
N SER A 192 14.41 -13.98 -21.06
CA SER A 192 13.57 -12.77 -21.20
C SER A 192 12.86 -12.68 -22.55
N SER A 193 11.98 -11.68 -22.68
CA SER A 193 11.32 -11.33 -23.93
C SER A 193 10.59 -12.50 -24.62
N PRO A 194 9.70 -13.24 -23.93
CA PRO A 194 9.04 -14.39 -24.53
C PRO A 194 8.06 -13.97 -25.62
N ALA A 195 7.93 -14.82 -26.64
CA ALA A 195 6.89 -14.73 -27.67
C ALA A 195 6.27 -16.11 -27.88
N ILE A 196 4.99 -16.15 -28.26
CA ILE A 196 4.22 -17.38 -28.43
C ILE A 196 3.42 -17.36 -29.73
N HIS A 197 3.37 -18.50 -30.42
CA HIS A 197 2.47 -18.75 -31.54
C HIS A 197 2.11 -20.23 -31.62
N GLY A 198 0.83 -20.56 -31.48
CA GLY A 198 0.37 -21.93 -31.27
C GLY A 198 1.02 -22.54 -30.03
N ASP A 199 1.55 -23.75 -30.17
CA ASP A 199 2.23 -24.48 -29.10
C ASP A 199 3.74 -24.17 -28.99
N ILE A 200 4.25 -23.17 -29.70
CA ILE A 200 5.67 -22.82 -29.67
C ILE A 200 5.88 -21.53 -28.90
N VAL A 201 6.70 -21.61 -27.85
CA VAL A 201 7.21 -20.45 -27.11
C VAL A 201 8.67 -20.25 -27.46
N VAL A 202 9.09 -19.03 -27.75
CA VAL A 202 10.48 -18.63 -27.97
C VAL A 202 10.87 -17.50 -27.01
N TRP A 203 12.15 -17.42 -26.64
CA TRP A 203 12.66 -16.40 -25.72
C TRP A 203 14.14 -16.10 -25.97
N GLU A 204 14.61 -14.97 -25.43
CA GLU A 204 16.02 -14.61 -25.39
C GLU A 204 16.68 -15.25 -24.16
N ASP A 205 17.87 -15.84 -24.34
CA ASP A 205 18.56 -16.58 -23.29
C ASP A 205 20.07 -16.31 -23.34
N ASP A 206 20.68 -15.97 -22.21
CA ASP A 206 22.10 -15.59 -22.14
C ASP A 206 23.05 -16.71 -21.71
N ARG A 207 22.59 -17.98 -21.67
CA ARG A 207 23.37 -19.12 -21.15
C ARG A 207 24.73 -19.38 -21.82
N ASN A 208 24.94 -18.85 -23.02
CA ASN A 208 26.18 -18.99 -23.77
C ASN A 208 27.09 -17.75 -23.69
N GLY A 209 26.78 -16.79 -22.82
CA GLY A 209 27.53 -15.53 -22.67
C GLY A 209 27.09 -14.40 -23.61
N ASN A 210 26.09 -14.66 -24.45
CA ASN A 210 25.37 -13.71 -25.28
C ASN A 210 23.89 -14.13 -25.36
N TYR A 211 22.98 -13.19 -25.63
CA TYR A 211 21.58 -13.50 -25.88
C TYR A 211 21.43 -14.27 -27.21
N ASP A 212 20.97 -15.50 -27.11
CA ASP A 212 20.56 -16.37 -28.21
C ASP A 212 19.03 -16.60 -28.14
N ILE A 213 18.43 -17.07 -29.24
CA ILE A 213 17.01 -17.43 -29.26
C ILE A 213 16.84 -18.91 -28.97
N TYR A 214 16.07 -19.20 -27.92
CA TYR A 214 15.65 -20.55 -27.56
C TYR A 214 14.15 -20.70 -27.77
N GLY A 215 13.69 -21.94 -27.78
CA GLY A 215 12.27 -22.23 -27.83
C GLY A 215 11.93 -23.60 -27.26
N ALA A 216 10.67 -23.74 -26.88
CA ALA A 216 10.08 -24.95 -26.38
C ALA A 216 8.71 -25.18 -27.03
N ASP A 217 8.42 -26.45 -27.25
CA ASP A 217 7.09 -26.92 -27.58
C ASP A 217 6.33 -27.16 -26.26
N ILE A 218 5.20 -26.46 -26.10
CA ILE A 218 4.33 -26.54 -24.93
C ILE A 218 3.09 -27.42 -25.17
N SER A 219 3.12 -28.26 -26.21
CA SER A 219 2.09 -29.27 -26.46
C SER A 219 1.87 -30.14 -25.21
N PRO A 220 0.62 -30.48 -24.86
CA PRO A 220 0.33 -31.32 -23.71
C PRO A 220 1.05 -32.69 -23.74
N PRO A 221 1.39 -33.25 -22.57
CA PRO A 221 1.08 -32.77 -21.22
C PRO A 221 2.13 -31.80 -20.68
N LEU A 222 1.67 -30.61 -20.30
CA LEU A 222 2.48 -29.63 -19.61
C LEU A 222 2.78 -30.08 -18.16
N THR A 223 4.01 -29.82 -17.69
CA THR A 223 4.32 -29.98 -16.27
C THR A 223 3.65 -28.86 -15.49
N THR A 224 2.44 -29.14 -14.99
CA THR A 224 1.65 -28.17 -14.24
C THR A 224 2.26 -27.96 -12.86
N THR A 225 2.48 -26.70 -12.49
CA THR A 225 2.98 -26.36 -11.18
C THR A 225 1.79 -25.89 -10.35
N ARG A 226 1.41 -26.63 -9.31
CA ARG A 226 0.31 -26.20 -8.43
C ARG A 226 0.72 -24.94 -7.66
N PHE A 227 0.36 -23.78 -8.19
CA PHE A 227 0.50 -22.50 -7.48
C PHE A 227 -0.88 -21.96 -7.10
N ASN A 228 -1.09 -21.72 -5.80
CA ASN A 228 -2.25 -21.00 -5.27
C ASN A 228 -2.05 -19.48 -5.42
N SER A 229 -1.72 -18.98 -6.62
CA SER A 229 -1.33 -17.58 -6.84
C SER A 229 -2.54 -16.62 -6.85
N ARG A 230 -3.69 -17.03 -7.42
CA ARG A 230 -4.90 -16.18 -7.49
C ARG A 230 -5.35 -15.63 -6.13
N THR A 231 -5.16 -16.35 -5.02
CA THR A 231 -5.66 -15.92 -3.71
C THR A 231 -4.69 -15.02 -2.94
N ARG A 232 -3.38 -15.13 -3.19
CA ARG A 232 -2.36 -14.55 -2.30
C ARG A 232 -2.06 -13.08 -2.58
N ILE A 233 -2.24 -12.64 -3.83
CA ILE A 233 -1.89 -11.28 -4.29
C ILE A 233 -3.10 -10.33 -4.21
N ILE A 234 -4.32 -10.77 -4.55
CA ILE A 234 -5.53 -9.92 -4.47
C ILE A 234 -5.83 -9.48 -3.02
N LEU A 235 -5.44 -10.30 -2.04
CA LEU A 235 -5.52 -9.94 -0.63
C LEU A 235 -4.55 -8.82 -0.25
N SER A 236 -3.35 -8.68 -0.83
CA SER A 236 -2.43 -7.60 -0.42
C SER A 236 -2.98 -6.22 -0.75
N ASP A 237 -3.61 -6.07 -1.90
CA ASP A 237 -4.03 -4.77 -2.43
C ASP A 237 -5.37 -4.32 -1.80
N SER A 238 -6.31 -5.26 -1.64
CA SER A 238 -7.55 -5.01 -0.88
C SER A 238 -7.27 -4.74 0.60
N PHE A 239 -6.24 -5.38 1.17
CA PHE A 239 -5.85 -5.18 2.57
C PHE A 239 -5.11 -3.86 2.79
N LEU A 240 -4.35 -3.36 1.80
CA LEU A 240 -3.73 -2.04 1.85
C LEU A 240 -4.78 -0.92 1.95
N VAL A 241 -5.86 -1.01 1.16
CA VAL A 241 -6.96 -0.03 1.19
C VAL A 241 -7.70 -0.07 2.54
N LEU A 242 -8.01 -1.27 3.06
CA LEU A 242 -8.58 -1.43 4.41
C LEU A 242 -7.62 -0.93 5.52
N LEU A 243 -6.31 -1.10 5.33
CA LEU A 243 -5.27 -0.61 6.25
C LEU A 243 -5.17 0.91 6.27
N VAL A 244 -5.18 1.57 5.11
CA VAL A 244 -5.16 3.04 5.03
C VAL A 244 -6.46 3.62 5.58
N ALA A 245 -7.61 3.03 5.23
CA ALA A 245 -8.90 3.44 5.77
C ALA A 245 -8.95 3.30 7.30
N SER A 246 -8.41 2.22 7.86
CA SER A 246 -8.32 2.04 9.32
C SER A 246 -7.30 2.97 9.98
N ALA A 247 -6.17 3.25 9.33
CA ALA A 247 -5.16 4.22 9.81
C ALA A 247 -5.70 5.66 9.89
N VAL A 248 -6.72 6.02 9.11
CA VAL A 248 -7.39 7.33 9.18
C VAL A 248 -8.61 7.31 10.10
N ALA A 249 -9.43 6.26 10.02
CA ALA A 249 -10.68 6.15 10.78
C ALA A 249 -10.43 5.96 12.28
N VAL A 250 -9.44 5.17 12.68
CA VAL A 250 -9.16 4.88 14.10
C VAL A 250 -8.66 6.13 14.85
N PRO A 251 -7.67 6.90 14.36
CA PRO A 251 -7.28 8.16 15.00
C PRO A 251 -8.43 9.17 15.03
N SER A 252 -9.20 9.30 13.94
CA SER A 252 -10.34 10.22 13.88
C SER A 252 -11.42 9.88 14.90
N PHE A 253 -11.75 8.60 15.07
CA PHE A 253 -12.68 8.11 16.09
C PHE A 253 -12.15 8.35 17.51
N LEU A 254 -10.85 8.10 17.75
CA LEU A 254 -10.24 8.33 19.07
C LEU A 254 -10.17 9.82 19.42
N ILE A 255 -9.89 10.70 18.46
CA ILE A 255 -9.93 12.16 18.62
C ILE A 255 -11.37 12.61 18.93
N GLY A 256 -12.35 12.15 18.14
CA GLY A 256 -13.76 12.46 18.36
C GLY A 256 -14.27 11.98 19.72
N ARG A 257 -13.92 10.76 20.12
CA ARG A 257 -14.25 10.20 21.44
C ARG A 257 -13.55 10.96 22.57
N GLY A 258 -12.28 11.34 22.39
CA GLY A 258 -11.54 12.17 23.34
C GLY A 258 -12.18 13.55 23.51
N ALA A 259 -12.56 14.20 22.41
CA ALA A 259 -13.26 15.49 22.42
C ALA A 259 -14.63 15.40 23.11
N TRP A 260 -15.41 14.37 22.81
CA TRP A 260 -16.69 14.11 23.47
C TRP A 260 -16.53 13.87 24.98
N GLN A 261 -15.54 13.09 25.39
CA GLN A 261 -15.23 12.86 26.81
C GLN A 261 -14.80 14.15 27.52
N MET A 262 -13.98 14.98 26.87
CA MET A 262 -13.60 16.30 27.40
C MET A 262 -14.82 17.21 27.59
N LYS A 263 -15.78 17.21 26.64
CA LYS A 263 -17.02 17.97 26.75
C LYS A 263 -17.87 17.51 27.95
N LYS A 264 -18.11 16.20 28.08
CA LYS A 264 -18.88 15.63 29.19
C LYS A 264 -18.24 15.90 30.57
N MET A 265 -16.92 15.91 30.65
CA MET A 265 -16.20 16.23 31.89
C MET A 265 -16.25 17.73 32.22
N LYS A 266 -16.22 18.62 31.22
CA LYS A 266 -16.42 20.07 31.43
C LYS A 266 -17.80 20.36 32.02
N GLU A 267 -18.84 19.72 31.48
CA GLU A 267 -20.21 19.81 31.99
C GLU A 267 -20.30 19.29 33.43
N THR A 268 -19.60 18.20 33.77
CA THR A 268 -19.55 17.66 35.14
C THR A 268 -18.79 18.58 36.10
N SER A 269 -17.72 19.25 35.64
CA SER A 269 -16.93 20.19 36.45
C SER A 269 -17.65 21.52 36.73
N GLN A 270 -18.59 21.92 35.87
CA GLN A 270 -19.40 23.13 36.06
C GLN A 270 -20.57 22.92 37.04
N MET A 271 -20.86 21.68 37.47
CA MET A 271 -21.94 21.38 38.41
C MET A 271 -21.57 21.52 39.91
N LEU A 272 -20.35 21.95 40.25
CA LEU A 272 -19.93 22.10 41.65
C LEU A 272 -19.65 23.58 42.00
N PRO A 273 -20.31 24.14 43.03
CA PRO A 273 -20.20 25.55 43.37
C PRO A 273 -18.79 25.95 43.84
N SER A 274 -18.39 27.16 43.46
CA SER A 274 -17.01 27.65 43.38
C SER A 274 -16.55 28.50 44.56
N SER A 275 -16.57 27.97 45.79
CA SER A 275 -15.94 28.68 46.92
C SER A 275 -14.80 27.95 47.63
N ASP A 276 -14.69 26.61 47.55
CA ASP A 276 -13.66 25.85 48.30
C ASP A 276 -13.01 24.71 47.50
N LEU A 277 -12.72 24.95 46.22
CA LEU A 277 -12.13 23.94 45.34
C LEU A 277 -10.62 24.15 45.18
N LYS A 278 -9.79 23.15 45.54
CA LYS A 278 -8.34 23.18 45.33
C LYS A 278 -7.87 22.05 44.41
N ASP A 279 -7.29 22.44 43.27
CA ASP A 279 -6.73 21.54 42.26
C ASP A 279 -5.21 21.49 42.37
N PHE A 280 -4.64 20.28 42.30
CA PHE A 280 -3.19 20.04 42.36
C PHE A 280 -2.72 19.49 41.01
N ARG A 281 -1.82 20.23 40.35
CA ARG A 281 -1.42 19.97 38.96
C ARG A 281 -0.55 18.72 38.86
N ARG A 282 -0.67 18.01 37.74
CA ARG A 282 0.14 16.83 37.44
C ARG A 282 1.57 17.25 37.06
N ASN A 283 2.55 16.52 37.57
CA ASN A 283 3.94 16.62 37.09
C ASN A 283 4.05 16.07 35.66
N LEU A 284 4.44 16.91 34.69
CA LEU A 284 4.57 16.53 33.28
C LEU A 284 5.93 15.89 32.94
N MET A 285 6.91 15.89 33.84
CA MET A 285 8.24 15.33 33.55
C MET A 285 8.18 13.83 33.22
N THR A 286 7.24 13.09 33.82
CA THR A 286 6.98 11.67 33.50
C THR A 286 6.30 11.47 32.14
N THR A 287 5.63 12.50 31.58
CA THR A 287 5.02 12.45 30.24
C THR A 287 5.99 12.81 29.11
N HIS A 288 7.07 13.55 29.42
CA HIS A 288 8.09 13.92 28.43
C HIS A 288 8.96 12.75 27.99
N LEU A 289 9.24 11.79 28.89
CA LEU A 289 10.03 10.58 28.58
C LEU A 289 9.35 9.71 27.50
N SER A 290 8.02 9.58 27.56
CA SER A 290 7.23 8.86 26.54
C SER A 290 7.28 9.54 25.18
N SER A 291 7.23 10.87 25.11
CA SER A 291 7.27 11.61 23.84
C SER A 291 8.63 11.57 23.14
N VAL A 292 9.74 11.56 23.89
CA VAL A 292 11.10 11.49 23.31
C VAL A 292 11.38 10.10 22.73
N LEU A 293 10.96 9.04 23.42
CA LEU A 293 11.05 7.67 22.89
C LEU A 293 10.28 7.53 21.57
N LEU A 294 9.11 8.16 21.44
CA LEU A 294 8.27 8.03 20.24
C LEU A 294 8.83 8.72 18.99
N LEU A 295 9.57 9.81 19.13
CA LEU A 295 10.29 10.41 18.00
C LEU A 295 11.40 9.47 17.48
N SER A 296 12.09 8.78 18.39
CA SER A 296 13.09 7.77 18.00
C SER A 296 12.45 6.54 17.32
N TYR A 297 11.23 6.17 17.70
CA TYR A 297 10.47 5.08 17.07
C TYR A 297 9.88 5.45 15.71
N ALA A 298 9.46 6.71 15.49
CA ALA A 298 9.01 7.17 14.19
C ALA A 298 10.14 7.15 13.15
N VAL A 299 11.36 7.55 13.55
CA VAL A 299 12.57 7.44 12.71
C VAL A 299 12.91 5.96 12.43
N PHE A 300 12.77 5.09 13.43
CA PHE A 300 12.98 3.64 13.24
C PHE A 300 11.92 2.98 12.35
N ALA A 301 10.66 3.42 12.39
CA ALA A 301 9.60 2.94 11.51
C ALA A 301 9.84 3.34 10.04
N VAL A 302 10.34 4.56 9.78
CA VAL A 302 10.79 4.98 8.45
C VAL A 302 11.99 4.14 7.99
N TYR A 303 12.95 3.88 8.88
CA TYR A 303 14.12 3.04 8.59
C TYR A 303 13.75 1.56 8.30
N ALA A 304 12.80 0.98 9.04
CA ALA A 304 12.33 -0.38 8.85
C ALA A 304 11.46 -0.55 7.58
N TYR A 305 10.72 0.49 7.18
CA TYR A 305 10.00 0.56 5.90
C TYR A 305 10.97 0.56 4.71
N LEU A 306 12.09 1.28 4.82
CA LEU A 306 13.15 1.30 3.81
C LEU A 306 13.92 -0.04 3.70
N LEU A 307 13.75 -0.97 4.66
CA LEU A 307 14.46 -2.25 4.73
C LEU A 307 13.54 -3.49 4.63
N GLU A 308 12.31 -3.33 4.15
CA GLU A 308 11.38 -4.44 3.84
C GLU A 308 11.11 -5.45 4.98
N MET A 309 11.19 -5.02 6.24
CA MET A 309 10.91 -5.90 7.39
C MET A 309 9.40 -6.13 7.54
N ARG A 310 8.99 -7.41 7.73
CA ARG A 310 7.59 -7.91 7.77
C ARG A 310 6.62 -7.00 8.55
N MET A 311 5.54 -6.62 7.84
CA MET A 311 4.58 -5.52 8.09
C MET A 311 3.75 -5.54 9.39
N LEU A 312 3.69 -6.65 10.13
CA LEU A 312 2.88 -6.74 11.36
C LEU A 312 3.46 -5.93 12.53
N SER A 313 4.75 -5.60 12.49
CA SER A 313 5.39 -4.77 13.51
C SER A 313 5.06 -3.27 13.35
N GLY A 314 4.86 -2.78 12.11
CA GLY A 314 4.64 -1.37 11.76
C GLY A 314 3.45 -0.69 12.46
N LEU A 315 2.34 -1.41 12.64
CA LEU A 315 1.06 -0.88 13.16
C LEU A 315 1.13 -0.44 14.63
N ILE A 316 1.90 -1.15 15.45
CA ILE A 316 2.11 -0.79 16.86
C ILE A 316 2.77 0.59 16.95
N PHE A 317 3.58 0.96 15.96
CA PHE A 317 4.36 2.20 15.96
C PHE A 317 3.57 3.46 15.58
N PHE A 318 2.35 3.36 15.03
CA PHE A 318 1.48 4.52 14.75
C PHE A 318 0.44 4.80 15.85
N ILE A 319 -0.04 3.78 16.56
CA ILE A 319 -1.05 3.93 17.61
C ILE A 319 -0.45 4.58 18.88
N LEU A 320 0.78 4.21 19.24
CA LEU A 320 1.46 4.69 20.43
C LEU A 320 1.78 6.21 20.41
N PRO A 321 2.20 6.81 19.29
CA PRO A 321 2.35 8.27 19.17
C PRO A 321 1.06 9.05 19.41
N VAL A 322 -0.04 8.64 18.77
CA VAL A 322 -1.33 9.33 18.88
C VAL A 322 -1.87 9.29 20.31
N PHE A 323 -1.81 8.11 20.96
CA PHE A 323 -2.21 7.96 22.35
C PHE A 323 -1.37 8.87 23.29
N SER A 324 -0.09 9.04 23.00
CA SER A 324 0.82 9.84 23.82
C SER A 324 0.58 11.33 23.68
N VAL A 325 0.29 11.83 22.47
CA VAL A 325 -0.12 13.22 22.24
C VAL A 325 -1.43 13.52 22.99
N LEU A 326 -2.42 12.63 22.89
CA LEU A 326 -3.68 12.76 23.63
C LEU A 326 -3.45 12.74 25.15
N ASN A 327 -2.61 11.82 25.64
CA ASN A 327 -2.27 11.73 27.05
C ASN A 327 -1.54 12.97 27.56
N TYR A 328 -0.68 13.60 26.74
CA TYR A 328 0.00 14.86 27.06
C TYR A 328 -1.00 16.01 27.23
N PHE A 329 -1.88 16.23 26.25
CA PHE A 329 -2.89 17.28 26.32
C PHE A 329 -3.89 17.05 27.46
N TRP A 330 -4.28 15.80 27.69
CA TRP A 330 -5.12 15.41 28.84
C TRP A 330 -4.43 15.72 30.16
N SER A 331 -3.16 15.34 30.30
CA SER A 331 -2.34 15.57 31.50
C SER A 331 -2.12 17.06 31.79
N LYS A 332 -2.06 17.91 30.75
CA LYS A 332 -1.95 19.37 30.89
C LYS A 332 -3.25 20.03 31.37
N ARG A 333 -4.41 19.45 31.04
CA ARG A 333 -5.73 20.03 31.34
C ARG A 333 -6.39 19.47 32.60
N ILE A 334 -6.07 18.24 33.02
CA ILE A 334 -6.70 17.59 34.18
C ILE A 334 -5.71 17.52 35.35
N PRO A 335 -6.07 18.03 36.55
CA PRO A 335 -5.23 17.92 37.74
C PRO A 335 -5.04 16.46 38.14
N TYR A 336 -3.95 16.17 38.84
CA TYR A 336 -3.75 14.82 39.39
C TYR A 336 -4.71 14.56 40.56
N LEU A 337 -4.92 15.58 41.39
CA LEU A 337 -5.76 15.52 42.57
C LEU A 337 -6.65 16.76 42.65
N ARG A 338 -7.91 16.57 43.00
CA ARG A 338 -8.85 17.64 43.34
C ARG A 338 -9.39 17.38 44.73
N ILE A 339 -9.39 18.42 45.56
CA ILE A 339 -9.91 18.38 46.92
C ILE A 339 -11.06 19.38 47.01
N THR A 340 -12.22 18.90 47.45
CA THR A 340 -13.39 19.70 47.82
C THR A 340 -13.67 19.54 49.32
N ASN A 341 -14.68 20.24 49.86
CA ASN A 341 -15.05 20.13 51.27
C ASN A 341 -15.45 18.72 51.68
N ASP A 342 -16.11 17.98 50.79
CA ASP A 342 -16.67 16.66 51.09
C ASP A 342 -15.87 15.49 50.49
N GLU A 343 -15.11 15.72 49.42
CA GLU A 343 -14.51 14.64 48.63
C GLU A 343 -13.07 14.93 48.18
N ILE A 344 -12.29 13.87 48.03
CA ILE A 344 -10.97 13.85 47.41
C ILE A 344 -11.06 12.99 46.14
N MET A 345 -10.80 13.61 44.99
CA MET A 345 -10.83 12.97 43.68
C MET A 345 -9.42 12.78 43.12
N ILE A 346 -9.07 11.54 42.79
CA ILE A 346 -7.76 11.18 42.23
C ILE A 346 -7.91 10.76 40.77
N PHE A 347 -7.26 11.51 39.87
CA PHE A 347 -7.27 11.26 38.43
C PHE A 347 -5.98 10.53 38.03
N LYS A 348 -5.96 9.19 38.11
CA LYS A 348 -4.71 8.43 37.83
C LYS A 348 -4.40 8.30 36.34
N THR A 349 -5.38 7.94 35.52
CA THR A 349 -5.17 7.51 34.13
C THR A 349 -6.25 8.06 33.21
N MET A 350 -5.85 8.49 32.02
CA MET A 350 -6.76 8.92 30.96
C MET A 350 -7.80 7.83 30.66
N GLY A 351 -9.08 8.21 30.56
CA GLY A 351 -10.18 7.31 30.19
C GLY A 351 -10.78 6.46 31.32
N ARG A 352 -10.20 6.48 32.53
CA ARG A 352 -10.79 5.83 33.72
C ARG A 352 -11.54 6.85 34.58
N LYS A 353 -12.63 6.41 35.22
CA LYS A 353 -13.34 7.24 36.21
C LYS A 353 -12.37 7.58 37.37
N PRO A 354 -12.41 8.82 37.91
CA PRO A 354 -11.57 9.19 39.03
C PRO A 354 -11.93 8.36 40.26
N LYS A 355 -10.93 8.08 41.08
CA LYS A 355 -11.17 7.45 42.38
C LYS A 355 -11.64 8.55 43.33
N VAL A 356 -12.87 8.45 43.81
CA VAL A 356 -13.49 9.41 44.73
C VAL A 356 -13.45 8.83 46.15
N VAL A 357 -12.98 9.64 47.10
CA VAL A 357 -12.92 9.31 48.52
C VAL A 357 -13.66 10.40 49.28
N ARG A 358 -14.72 10.05 50.01
CA ARG A 358 -15.40 11.00 50.88
C ARG A 358 -14.59 11.25 52.14
N ARG A 359 -14.50 12.50 52.56
CA ARG A 359 -13.63 12.93 53.66
C ARG A 359 -14.07 12.39 55.01
N ASP A 360 -15.38 12.31 55.25
CA ASP A 360 -16.00 11.69 56.44
C ASP A 360 -15.59 10.22 56.65
N THR A 361 -15.23 9.52 55.58
CA THR A 361 -14.76 8.13 55.68
C THR A 361 -13.28 7.99 56.03
N ILE A 362 -12.50 9.07 56.05
CA ILE A 362 -11.06 9.03 56.31
C ILE A 362 -10.82 9.03 57.83
N ARG A 363 -10.25 7.94 58.36
CA ARG A 363 -9.91 7.81 59.79
C ARG A 363 -8.55 8.39 60.13
N LYS A 364 -7.58 8.22 59.24
CA LYS A 364 -6.20 8.62 59.46
C LYS A 364 -5.51 8.87 58.13
N ILE A 365 -4.67 9.88 58.09
CA ILE A 365 -3.78 10.17 56.96
C ILE A 365 -2.35 9.97 57.46
N ASN A 366 -1.62 9.05 56.82
CA ASN A 366 -0.20 8.83 57.12
C ASN A 366 0.65 9.40 55.97
N ILE A 367 1.46 10.41 56.26
CA ILE A 367 2.39 10.99 55.28
C ILE A 367 3.75 10.35 55.49
N GLN A 368 4.24 9.65 54.48
CA GLN A 368 5.54 8.99 54.51
C GLN A 368 6.62 9.93 53.99
N THR A 369 7.71 10.05 54.75
CA THR A 369 8.87 10.89 54.45
C THR A 369 10.13 10.03 54.27
N TRP A 370 11.04 10.50 53.42
CA TRP A 370 12.41 10.00 53.33
C TRP A 370 13.35 11.16 53.64
N PRO A 371 14.28 10.96 54.59
CA PRO A 371 14.64 11.92 55.64
C PRO A 371 13.69 13.12 55.85
N ASP A 372 13.72 14.14 54.99
CA ASP A 372 12.89 15.35 55.09
C ASP A 372 11.96 15.60 53.87
N LEU A 373 11.94 14.67 52.92
CA LEU A 373 11.16 14.74 51.68
C LEU A 373 9.93 13.83 51.76
N PRO A 374 8.71 14.39 51.92
CA PRO A 374 7.50 13.62 51.84
C PRO A 374 7.28 13.14 50.40
N TYR A 375 7.04 11.84 50.23
CA TYR A 375 6.93 11.23 48.91
C TYR A 375 5.58 10.57 48.67
N LYS A 376 4.82 10.26 49.73
CA LYS A 376 3.55 9.53 49.65
C LYS A 376 2.62 9.87 50.81
N ALA A 377 1.32 9.86 50.57
CA ALA A 377 0.28 9.91 51.59
C ALA A 377 -0.68 8.73 51.47
N ASP A 378 -0.96 8.09 52.61
CA ASP A 378 -1.87 6.97 52.73
C ASP A 378 -3.14 7.41 53.48
N LEU A 379 -4.27 7.40 52.78
CA LEU A 379 -5.59 7.63 53.36
C LEU A 379 -6.15 6.29 53.84
N LEU A 380 -6.31 6.15 55.16
CA LEU A 380 -6.94 4.98 55.79
C LEU A 380 -8.43 5.25 55.98
N LEU A 381 -9.26 4.47 55.30
CA LEU A 381 -10.71 4.63 55.31
C LEU A 381 -11.37 3.80 56.42
N SER A 382 -12.60 4.16 56.78
CA SER A 382 -13.40 3.52 57.83
C SER A 382 -13.70 2.05 57.57
N ASN A 383 -13.66 1.63 56.31
CA ASN A 383 -13.80 0.24 55.87
C ASN A 383 -12.45 -0.51 55.78
N ASN A 384 -11.41 -0.01 56.43
CA ASN A 384 -10.03 -0.52 56.40
C ASN A 384 -9.37 -0.56 55.01
N LYS A 385 -9.96 0.09 53.99
CA LYS A 385 -9.31 0.24 52.68
C LYS A 385 -8.29 1.37 52.74
N LYS A 386 -7.21 1.20 51.98
CA LYS A 386 -6.13 2.17 51.84
C LYS A 386 -6.21 2.86 50.47
N VAL A 387 -6.09 4.19 50.44
CA VAL A 387 -5.98 4.96 49.20
C VAL A 387 -4.69 5.76 49.21
N GLU A 388 -3.87 5.55 48.19
CA GLU A 388 -2.52 6.10 48.13
C GLU A 388 -2.44 7.28 47.15
N ILE A 389 -1.79 8.35 47.61
CA ILE A 389 -1.47 9.56 46.86
C ILE A 389 0.05 9.70 46.79
N GLU A 390 0.61 9.57 45.58
CA GLU A 390 2.04 9.75 45.32
C GLU A 390 2.35 11.21 45.00
N PHE A 391 3.34 11.78 45.70
CA PHE A 391 3.69 13.20 45.52
C PHE A 391 4.57 13.44 44.29
N SER A 392 5.25 12.40 43.78
CA SER A 392 5.99 12.42 42.51
C SER A 392 5.12 12.78 41.31
N SER A 393 3.82 12.44 41.36
CA SER A 393 2.82 12.73 40.32
C SER A 393 2.31 14.17 40.32
N ILE A 394 2.76 14.99 41.28
CA ILE A 394 2.32 16.37 41.50
C ILE A 394 3.50 17.31 41.28
N VAL A 395 3.22 18.47 40.66
CA VAL A 395 4.22 19.53 40.44
C VAL A 395 4.82 19.94 41.77
N GLU A 396 6.14 20.13 41.81
CA GLU A 396 6.88 20.39 43.05
C GLU A 396 6.35 21.61 43.82
N GLU A 397 5.97 22.66 43.11
CA GLU A 397 5.34 23.89 43.62
C GLU A 397 4.08 23.60 44.46
N ASP A 398 3.25 22.64 44.02
CA ASP A 398 1.93 22.36 44.61
C ASP A 398 2.02 21.36 45.79
N ARG A 399 3.19 20.75 46.06
CA ARG A 399 3.34 19.67 47.06
C ARG A 399 3.18 20.15 48.50
N LYS A 400 3.73 21.32 48.84
CA LYS A 400 3.63 21.89 50.20
C LYS A 400 2.17 22.23 50.52
N ASP A 401 1.50 22.86 49.56
CA ASP A 401 0.09 23.19 49.60
C ASP A 401 -0.81 21.95 49.76
N LEU A 402 -0.44 20.85 49.12
CA LEU A 402 -1.16 19.59 49.26
C LEU A 402 -1.04 19.02 50.66
N ILE A 403 0.16 19.01 51.22
CA ILE A 403 0.40 18.49 52.57
C ILE A 403 -0.41 19.28 53.59
N GLN A 404 -0.45 20.60 53.46
CA GLN A 404 -1.28 21.45 54.32
C GLN A 404 -2.77 21.15 54.13
N ALA A 405 -3.23 21.01 52.88
CA ALA A 405 -4.62 20.68 52.59
C ALA A 405 -5.02 19.31 53.17
N LEU A 406 -4.17 18.29 53.08
CA LEU A 406 -4.42 16.96 53.64
C LEU A 406 -4.39 16.96 55.17
N ARG A 407 -3.49 17.72 55.80
CA ARG A 407 -3.46 17.86 57.27
C ARG A 407 -4.73 18.52 57.81
N GLY A 408 -5.30 19.47 57.07
CA GLY A 408 -6.58 20.11 57.41
C GLY A 408 -7.82 19.23 57.23
N VAL A 409 -7.70 18.01 56.68
CA VAL A 409 -8.83 17.08 56.51
C VAL A 409 -9.14 16.29 57.78
N VAL A 410 -8.17 16.15 58.69
CA VAL A 410 -8.29 15.37 59.95
C VAL A 410 -8.40 16.29 61.16
N GLY A 411 -9.04 17.45 60.99
CA GLY A 411 -9.32 18.42 62.05
C GLY A 411 -10.59 18.09 62.80
#